data_AF-A0A1M5MZV2-F1
#
_entry.id   AF-A0A1M5MZV2-F1
#
_cell.length_a   1.000
_cell.length_b   1.000
_cell.length_c   1.000
_cell.angle_alpha   90.00
_cell.angle_beta   90.00
_cell.angle_gamma   90.00
#
_symmetry.space_group_name_H-M   'P 1'
#
loop_
_entity.id
_entity.type
_entity.pdbx_description
1 polymer ?
#
loop_
_entity_poly.entity_id
_entity_poly.type
_entity_poly.pdbx_seq_one_letter_code
_entity_poly.pdbx_strand_id
1 'polypeptide(L)'
;MAKKLFYPFIIAGVVLIWVFFFYNDNFSNQGILDKVTSREGYVLNLVRENEPVKFFIKPEWIQLNENGEKELDIELTEKNNTTIILDGTFMRDDNIISFSFDTSYEMDYGAGRFLYNGIFDPNGTYYTQTSHKNYYLYNENGDEIEIGSVGQGPESAFGFEIESEDVALIKNGFYVEYSGFYLYEYYKDG
;
A
#
# COMPACT_ATOMS: atom_id res chain seq x y z
N MET A 1 -17.96 46.84 21.47
CA MET A 1 -16.58 46.43 21.83
C MET A 1 -16.23 44.99 21.42
N ALA A 2 -17.18 44.05 21.40
CA ALA A 2 -16.92 42.63 21.08
C ALA A 2 -16.31 42.36 19.68
N LYS A 3 -16.64 43.15 18.65
CA LYS A 3 -16.11 42.95 17.28
C LYS A 3 -14.59 43.11 17.17
N LYS A 4 -13.95 43.94 18.01
CA LYS A 4 -12.48 44.16 17.96
C LYS A 4 -11.68 43.01 18.58
N LEU A 5 -12.27 42.27 19.52
CA LEU A 5 -11.67 41.03 20.03
C LEU A 5 -11.90 39.83 19.11
N PHE A 6 -12.86 39.89 18.18
CA PHE A 6 -13.17 38.77 17.27
C PHE A 6 -12.18 38.63 16.11
N TYR A 7 -11.66 39.76 15.59
CA TYR A 7 -10.66 39.78 14.52
C TYR A 7 -9.35 39.02 14.83
N PRO A 8 -8.70 39.16 16.00
CA PRO A 8 -7.48 38.40 16.29
C PRO A 8 -7.74 36.89 16.36
N PHE A 9 -8.93 36.43 16.79
CA PHE A 9 -9.27 35.01 16.76
C PHE A 9 -9.48 34.48 15.34
N ILE A 10 -10.09 35.26 14.44
CA ILE A 10 -10.19 34.91 13.02
C ILE A 10 -8.79 34.80 12.40
N ILE A 11 -7.93 35.79 12.64
CA ILE A 11 -6.56 35.80 12.11
C ILE A 11 -5.77 34.60 12.64
N ALA A 12 -5.84 34.33 13.95
CA ALA A 12 -5.20 33.15 14.54
C ALA A 12 -5.72 31.85 13.94
N GLY A 13 -7.04 31.73 13.70
CA GLY A 13 -7.64 30.58 13.02
C GLY A 13 -7.10 30.39 11.61
N VAL A 14 -7.00 31.46 10.81
CA VAL A 14 -6.43 31.42 9.46
C VAL A 14 -4.96 31.01 9.48
N VAL A 15 -4.17 31.54 10.41
CA VAL A 15 -2.75 31.17 10.56
C VAL A 15 -2.61 29.70 10.93
N LEU A 16 -3.42 29.19 11.86
CA LEU A 16 -3.38 27.77 12.24
C LEU A 16 -3.75 26.85 11.07
N ILE A 17 -4.76 27.22 10.29
CA ILE A 17 -5.14 26.48 9.07
C ILE A 17 -3.97 26.48 8.07
N TRP A 18 -3.33 27.63 7.85
CA TRP A 18 -2.17 27.74 6.96
C TRP A 18 -0.99 26.89 7.41
N VAL A 19 -0.65 26.92 8.70
CA VAL A 19 0.42 26.10 9.29
C VAL A 19 0.09 24.61 9.16
N PHE A 20 -1.17 24.23 9.37
CA PHE A 20 -1.61 22.84 9.22
C PHE A 20 -1.46 22.35 7.78
N PHE A 21 -1.94 23.11 6.79
CA PHE A 21 -1.77 22.74 5.38
C PHE A 21 -0.31 22.70 4.96
N PHE A 22 0.49 23.70 5.37
CA PHE A 22 1.92 23.72 5.09
C PHE A 22 2.64 22.51 5.69
N TYR A 23 2.29 22.14 6.92
CA TYR A 23 2.85 20.96 7.58
C TYR A 23 2.49 19.69 6.83
N ASN A 24 1.20 19.50 6.50
CA ASN A 24 0.74 18.28 5.85
C ASN A 24 1.36 18.12 4.45
N ASP A 25 1.50 19.20 3.70
CA ASP A 25 2.12 19.19 2.37
C ASP A 25 3.63 18.87 2.41
N ASN A 26 4.36 19.31 3.46
CA ASN A 26 5.82 19.28 3.45
C ASN A 26 6.46 18.24 4.36
N PHE A 27 5.74 17.79 5.40
CA PHE A 27 6.29 17.00 6.49
C PHE A 27 5.44 15.79 6.89
N SER A 28 4.26 15.59 6.29
CA SER A 28 3.53 14.32 6.45
C SER A 28 4.14 13.23 5.57
N ASN A 29 3.90 11.96 5.92
CA ASN A 29 4.35 10.84 5.08
C ASN A 29 3.84 10.95 3.65
N GLN A 30 2.55 11.27 3.48
CA GLN A 30 1.95 11.45 2.16
C GLN A 30 2.58 12.63 1.41
N GLY A 31 2.71 13.80 2.06
CA GLY A 31 3.30 14.98 1.43
C GLY A 31 4.76 14.75 1.01
N ILE A 32 5.54 14.03 1.83
CA ILE A 32 6.90 13.65 1.47
C ILE A 32 6.88 12.65 0.31
N LEU A 33 6.03 11.62 0.34
CA LEU A 33 5.89 10.64 -0.74
C LEU A 33 5.50 11.31 -2.06
N ASP A 34 4.52 12.21 -2.06
CA ASP A 34 4.09 12.95 -3.24
C ASP A 34 5.24 13.77 -3.83
N LYS A 35 6.03 14.45 -2.99
CA LYS A 35 7.21 15.22 -3.44
C LYS A 35 8.34 14.33 -3.93
N VAL A 36 8.58 13.20 -3.28
CA VAL A 36 9.61 12.23 -3.70
C VAL A 36 9.25 11.62 -5.06
N THR A 37 8.01 11.17 -5.23
CA THR A 37 7.53 10.53 -6.45
C THR A 37 7.39 11.49 -7.63
N SER A 38 7.02 12.76 -7.37
CA SER A 38 7.00 13.83 -8.37
C SER A 38 8.36 14.50 -8.60
N ARG A 39 9.39 14.14 -7.82
CA ARG A 39 10.73 14.76 -7.82
C ARG A 39 10.72 16.27 -7.49
N GLU A 40 9.81 16.71 -6.64
CA GLU A 40 9.78 18.07 -6.12
C GLU A 40 10.80 18.26 -4.98
N GLY A 41 12.03 18.62 -5.34
CA GLY A 41 13.10 18.87 -4.36
C GLY A 41 13.71 17.60 -3.76
N TYR A 42 13.55 16.47 -4.46
CA TYR A 42 14.12 15.18 -4.11
C TYR A 42 14.67 14.47 -5.35
N VAL A 43 15.77 13.76 -5.18
CA VAL A 43 16.21 12.71 -6.10
C VAL A 43 15.59 11.39 -5.69
N LEU A 44 15.13 10.63 -6.68
CA LEU A 44 14.56 9.28 -6.54
C LEU A 44 15.31 8.31 -7.46
N ASN A 45 15.88 7.26 -6.87
CA ASN A 45 16.65 6.23 -7.56
C ASN A 45 16.02 4.85 -7.37
N LEU A 46 15.91 4.09 -8.46
CA LEU A 46 15.57 2.68 -8.40
C LEU A 46 16.79 1.87 -7.93
N VAL A 47 16.67 1.20 -6.79
CA VAL A 47 17.73 0.37 -6.22
C VAL A 47 17.62 -1.07 -6.70
N ARG A 48 16.39 -1.61 -6.72
CA ARG A 48 16.14 -3.00 -7.11
C ARG A 48 14.74 -3.19 -7.68
N GLU A 49 14.66 -3.98 -8.74
CA GLU A 49 13.41 -4.50 -9.29
C GLU A 49 12.99 -5.80 -8.60
N ASN A 50 11.69 -6.07 -8.54
CA ASN A 50 11.10 -7.30 -8.03
C ASN A 50 11.54 -7.64 -6.58
N GLU A 51 11.51 -6.66 -5.68
CA GLU A 51 11.82 -6.86 -4.27
C GLU A 51 10.70 -7.68 -3.59
N PRO A 52 10.96 -8.92 -3.13
CA PRO A 52 9.89 -9.75 -2.59
C PRO A 52 9.52 -9.34 -1.17
N VAL A 53 8.22 -9.35 -0.87
CA VAL A 53 7.65 -9.34 0.48
C VAL A 53 6.95 -10.67 0.73
N LYS A 54 7.05 -11.18 1.96
CA LYS A 54 6.43 -12.45 2.35
C LYS A 54 5.58 -12.25 3.58
N PHE A 55 4.38 -12.80 3.58
CA PHE A 55 3.47 -12.74 4.71
C PHE A 55 2.54 -13.96 4.73
N PHE A 56 1.86 -14.16 5.85
CA PHE A 56 0.92 -15.27 6.05
C PHE A 56 -0.48 -14.72 6.26
N ILE A 57 -1.45 -15.28 5.54
CA ILE A 57 -2.87 -15.00 5.71
C ILE A 57 -3.45 -16.03 6.65
N LYS A 58 -3.99 -15.59 7.79
CA LYS A 58 -4.57 -16.49 8.77
C LYS A 58 -5.97 -16.95 8.35
N PRO A 59 -6.36 -18.19 8.70
CA PRO A 59 -7.67 -18.72 8.35
C PRO A 59 -8.83 -17.86 8.85
N GLU A 60 -8.73 -17.26 10.04
CA GLU A 60 -9.78 -16.40 10.58
C GLU A 60 -9.97 -15.08 9.83
N TRP A 61 -9.06 -14.71 8.91
CA TRP A 61 -9.19 -13.53 8.06
C TRP A 61 -9.95 -13.84 6.78
N ILE A 62 -9.92 -15.09 6.32
CA ILE A 62 -10.53 -15.54 5.08
C ILE A 62 -12.05 -15.71 5.26
N GLN A 63 -12.82 -15.16 4.33
CA GLN A 63 -14.27 -15.32 4.28
C GLN A 63 -14.62 -16.52 3.39
N LEU A 64 -15.00 -17.64 4.02
CA LEU A 64 -15.27 -18.91 3.31
C LEU A 64 -16.75 -19.30 3.22
N ASN A 65 -17.62 -18.70 4.03
CA ASN A 65 -18.98 -19.23 4.26
C ASN A 65 -20.10 -18.21 4.00
N GLU A 66 -19.77 -16.99 3.58
CA GLU A 66 -20.76 -15.93 3.39
C GLU A 66 -20.30 -14.99 2.27
N ASN A 67 -21.15 -14.74 1.29
CA ASN A 67 -20.88 -13.75 0.25
C ASN A 67 -20.82 -12.34 0.85
N GLY A 68 -20.00 -11.49 0.25
CA GLY A 68 -19.86 -10.10 0.67
C GLY A 68 -18.45 -9.77 1.11
N GLU A 69 -18.33 -8.58 1.69
CA GLU A 69 -17.07 -7.97 2.08
C GLU A 69 -16.82 -8.16 3.57
N LYS A 70 -15.56 -8.43 3.88
CA LYS A 70 -15.01 -8.34 5.21
C LYS A 70 -13.88 -7.34 5.17
N GLU A 71 -14.20 -6.13 5.59
CA GLU A 71 -13.23 -5.08 5.86
C GLU A 71 -12.29 -5.54 6.97
N LEU A 72 -11.01 -5.35 6.73
CA LEU A 72 -9.90 -5.66 7.60
C LEU A 72 -8.99 -4.42 7.68
N ASP A 73 -8.06 -4.44 8.63
CA ASP A 73 -7.01 -3.42 8.73
C ASP A 73 -5.86 -4.09 9.49
N ILE A 74 -5.24 -5.07 8.83
CA ILE A 74 -4.27 -5.95 9.46
C ILE A 74 -2.90 -5.71 8.85
N GLU A 75 -2.00 -5.14 9.63
CA GLU A 75 -0.59 -5.07 9.28
C GLU A 75 0.01 -6.48 9.20
N LEU A 76 0.48 -6.84 8.01
CA LEU A 76 1.01 -8.16 7.71
C LEU A 76 2.52 -8.23 7.87
N THR A 77 3.21 -7.21 7.35
CA THR A 77 4.66 -7.11 7.39
C THR A 77 5.10 -5.68 7.10
N GLU A 78 6.29 -5.33 7.57
CA GLU A 78 6.93 -4.05 7.31
C GLU A 78 8.32 -4.31 6.69
N LYS A 79 8.65 -3.57 5.62
CA LYS A 79 9.95 -3.67 4.97
C LYS A 79 10.32 -2.37 4.26
N ASN A 80 11.52 -1.85 4.54
CA ASN A 80 12.02 -0.59 4.00
C ASN A 80 10.99 0.55 4.16
N ASN A 81 10.51 0.82 5.38
CA ASN A 81 9.54 1.89 5.65
C ASN A 81 8.23 1.77 4.86
N THR A 82 7.85 0.55 4.48
CA THR A 82 6.59 0.25 3.81
C THR A 82 5.92 -0.89 4.56
N THR A 83 4.71 -0.62 5.06
CA THR A 83 3.88 -1.62 5.73
C THR A 83 2.85 -2.14 4.75
N ILE A 84 2.75 -3.46 4.64
CA ILE A 84 1.71 -4.14 3.84
C ILE A 84 0.53 -4.43 4.75
N ILE A 85 -0.65 -3.99 4.33
CA ILE A 85 -1.88 -4.09 5.11
C ILE A 85 -2.87 -4.95 4.32
N LEU A 86 -3.47 -5.94 4.98
CA LEU A 86 -4.66 -6.61 4.46
C LEU A 86 -5.87 -5.72 4.75
N ASP A 87 -6.35 -5.03 3.73
CA ASP A 87 -7.48 -4.10 3.77
C ASP A 87 -8.83 -4.85 3.77
N GLY A 88 -8.90 -6.00 3.11
CA GLY A 88 -10.12 -6.78 3.14
C GLY A 88 -10.11 -8.04 2.32
N THR A 89 -11.16 -8.84 2.52
CA THR A 89 -11.47 -9.98 1.68
C THR A 89 -12.91 -9.87 1.18
N PHE A 90 -13.16 -10.26 -0.07
CA PHE A 90 -14.49 -10.26 -0.65
C PHE A 90 -14.80 -11.63 -1.25
N MET A 91 -15.91 -12.24 -0.84
CA MET A 91 -16.40 -13.48 -1.44
C MET A 91 -17.52 -13.17 -2.42
N ARG A 92 -17.35 -13.62 -3.67
CA ARG A 92 -18.28 -13.41 -4.77
C ARG A 92 -18.81 -14.74 -5.29
N ASP A 93 -20.14 -14.81 -5.44
CA ASP A 93 -20.86 -15.88 -6.13
C ASP A 93 -20.49 -17.30 -5.63
N ASP A 94 -20.17 -17.41 -4.32
CA ASP A 94 -19.66 -18.60 -3.63
C ASP A 94 -18.41 -19.25 -4.24
N ASN A 95 -17.76 -18.59 -5.21
CA ASN A 95 -16.76 -19.22 -6.06
C ASN A 95 -15.46 -18.44 -6.21
N ILE A 96 -15.40 -17.18 -5.81
CA ILE A 96 -14.20 -16.34 -5.96
C ILE A 96 -13.98 -15.62 -4.64
N ILE A 97 -12.76 -15.71 -4.12
CA ILE A 97 -12.33 -14.96 -2.94
C ILE A 97 -11.26 -13.97 -3.37
N SER A 98 -11.58 -12.68 -3.30
CA SER A 98 -10.66 -11.59 -3.58
C SER A 98 -9.96 -11.16 -2.28
N PHE A 99 -8.66 -10.90 -2.36
CA PHE A 99 -7.84 -10.33 -1.30
C PHE A 99 -7.33 -8.96 -1.74
N SER A 100 -7.62 -7.94 -0.94
CA SER A 100 -7.21 -6.56 -1.18
C SER A 100 -6.15 -6.16 -0.17
N PHE A 101 -5.06 -5.59 -0.67
CA PHE A 101 -3.95 -5.11 0.13
C PHE A 101 -3.72 -3.63 -0.14
N ASP A 102 -3.42 -2.91 0.93
CA ASP A 102 -2.96 -1.54 0.88
C ASP A 102 -1.53 -1.43 1.42
N THR A 103 -0.92 -0.26 1.24
CA THR A 103 0.41 0.04 1.74
C THR A 103 0.43 1.37 2.47
N SER A 104 1.10 1.40 3.61
CA SER A 104 1.42 2.66 4.29
C SER A 104 2.94 2.90 4.31
N TYR A 105 3.31 4.17 4.37
CA TYR A 105 4.70 4.60 4.21
C TYR A 105 5.16 5.41 5.42
N GLU A 106 6.35 5.09 5.93
CA GLU A 106 7.02 5.88 6.97
C GLU A 106 8.15 6.71 6.36
N MET A 107 7.82 7.91 5.88
CA MET A 107 8.74 8.74 5.13
C MET A 107 9.54 9.66 6.05
N ASP A 108 10.86 9.69 5.87
CA ASP A 108 11.74 10.69 6.48
C ASP A 108 11.93 11.88 5.52
N TYR A 109 11.91 13.10 6.05
CA TYR A 109 12.09 14.33 5.28
C TYR A 109 13.45 14.44 4.56
N GLY A 110 14.51 13.85 5.11
CA GLY A 110 15.87 14.01 4.57
C GLY A 110 16.20 13.01 3.47
N ALA A 111 15.99 11.73 3.76
CA ALA A 111 16.31 10.61 2.87
C ALA A 111 15.70 9.32 3.41
N GLY A 112 15.44 8.36 2.53
CA GLY A 112 14.88 7.08 2.94
C GLY A 112 14.81 6.07 1.81
N ARG A 113 14.22 4.91 2.12
CA ARG A 113 13.88 3.88 1.15
C ARG A 113 12.44 3.47 1.35
N PHE A 114 11.78 3.06 0.26
CA PHE A 114 10.41 2.56 0.28
C PHE A 114 10.18 1.56 -0.85
N LEU A 115 9.18 0.69 -0.66
CA LEU A 115 8.70 -0.24 -1.66
C LEU A 115 7.49 0.38 -2.37
N TYR A 116 7.52 0.42 -3.71
CA TYR A 116 6.40 0.94 -4.50
C TYR A 116 6.15 0.02 -5.69
N ASN A 117 4.89 -0.25 -6.04
CA ASN A 117 4.57 -1.18 -7.15
C ASN A 117 4.41 -0.47 -8.51
N GLY A 118 4.60 0.86 -8.53
CA GLY A 118 4.74 1.69 -9.71
C GLY A 118 6.20 1.95 -10.11
N ILE A 119 6.39 2.18 -11.41
CA ILE A 119 7.66 2.59 -12.01
C ILE A 119 7.61 4.07 -12.32
N PHE A 120 8.55 4.85 -11.76
CA PHE A 120 8.62 6.30 -11.94
C PHE A 120 9.55 6.68 -13.10
N ASP A 121 8.99 7.17 -14.21
CA ASP A 121 9.75 7.73 -15.32
C ASP A 121 10.44 9.04 -14.89
N PRO A 122 11.62 9.39 -15.44
CA PRO A 122 12.35 10.63 -15.10
C PRO A 122 11.57 11.94 -15.23
N ASN A 123 10.52 11.96 -16.04
CA ASN A 123 9.62 13.11 -16.26
C ASN A 123 8.53 13.28 -15.17
N GLY A 124 8.50 12.40 -14.17
CA GLY A 124 7.51 12.41 -13.09
C GLY A 124 6.21 11.69 -13.41
N THR A 125 6.08 11.05 -14.58
CA THR A 125 4.99 10.08 -14.81
C THR A 125 5.32 8.76 -14.13
N TYR A 126 4.28 7.98 -13.82
CA TYR A 126 4.46 6.61 -13.39
C TYR A 126 3.51 5.69 -14.13
N TYR A 127 3.89 4.43 -14.22
CA TYR A 127 3.06 3.37 -14.73
C TYR A 127 3.21 2.15 -13.82
N THR A 128 2.22 1.28 -13.82
CA THR A 128 2.27 0.04 -13.05
C THR A 128 2.34 -1.15 -13.99
N GLN A 129 2.93 -2.25 -13.52
CA GLN A 129 2.99 -3.51 -14.25
C GLN A 129 2.43 -4.63 -13.40
N THR A 130 1.16 -4.96 -13.64
CA THR A 130 0.51 -6.09 -12.98
C THR A 130 0.81 -7.39 -13.73
N SER A 131 1.27 -8.42 -13.01
CA SER A 131 1.48 -9.75 -13.57
C SER A 131 1.20 -10.83 -12.54
N HIS A 132 0.59 -11.94 -12.95
CA HIS A 132 0.38 -13.11 -12.08
C HIS A 132 1.73 -13.68 -11.60
N LYS A 133 2.79 -13.51 -12.41
CA LYS A 133 4.15 -13.96 -12.08
C LYS A 133 4.76 -13.24 -10.87
N ASN A 134 4.18 -12.12 -10.46
CA ASN A 134 4.63 -11.39 -9.29
C ASN A 134 4.17 -12.06 -7.99
N TYR A 135 3.28 -13.04 -8.06
CA TYR A 135 2.68 -13.68 -6.91
C TYR A 135 3.04 -15.16 -6.87
N TYR A 136 3.39 -15.64 -5.68
CA TYR A 136 3.57 -17.05 -5.40
C TYR A 136 2.84 -17.37 -4.09
N LEU A 137 1.81 -18.21 -4.20
CA LEU A 137 0.95 -18.59 -3.09
C LEU A 137 1.16 -20.07 -2.76
N TYR A 138 1.29 -20.38 -1.48
CA TYR A 138 1.44 -21.77 -1.05
C TYR A 138 0.86 -22.01 0.34
N ASN A 139 0.30 -23.21 0.54
CA ASN A 139 -0.22 -23.61 1.85
C ASN A 139 0.91 -24.04 2.82
N GLU A 140 0.55 -24.43 4.03
CA GLU A 140 1.53 -24.89 5.04
C GLU A 140 2.32 -26.15 4.64
N ASN A 141 1.77 -26.97 3.73
CA ASN A 141 2.44 -28.16 3.20
C ASN A 141 3.39 -27.82 2.03
N GLY A 142 3.38 -26.57 1.54
CA GLY A 142 4.13 -26.13 0.38
C GLY A 142 3.44 -26.44 -0.95
N ASP A 143 2.16 -26.83 -0.94
CA ASP A 143 1.39 -26.97 -2.17
C ASP A 143 1.09 -25.57 -2.73
N GLU A 144 1.36 -25.37 -4.02
CA GLU A 144 1.07 -24.13 -4.73
C GLU A 144 -0.44 -23.92 -4.89
N ILE A 145 -0.88 -22.67 -4.82
CA ILE A 145 -2.27 -22.25 -4.95
C ILE A 145 -2.39 -21.41 -6.21
N GLU A 146 -3.32 -21.76 -7.09
CA GLU A 146 -3.48 -21.05 -8.36
C GLU A 146 -4.13 -19.69 -8.12
N ILE A 147 -3.69 -18.70 -8.91
CA ILE A 147 -4.19 -17.34 -8.84
C ILE A 147 -5.13 -17.13 -10.01
N GLY A 148 -6.34 -16.70 -9.70
CA GLY A 148 -7.31 -16.20 -10.67
C GLY A 148 -6.86 -14.84 -11.20
N SER A 149 -7.65 -13.79 -10.95
CA SER A 149 -7.30 -12.43 -11.38
C SER A 149 -6.30 -11.76 -10.43
N VAL A 150 -5.60 -10.75 -10.92
CA VAL A 150 -4.78 -9.84 -10.11
C VAL A 150 -5.15 -8.39 -10.40
N GLY A 151 -4.97 -7.52 -9.41
CA GLY A 151 -5.31 -6.10 -9.49
C GLY A 151 -4.25 -5.21 -8.87
N GLN A 152 -4.20 -3.98 -9.34
CA GLN A 152 -3.44 -2.89 -8.73
C GLN A 152 -4.35 -1.67 -8.59
N GLY A 153 -4.22 -1.00 -7.46
CA GLY A 153 -4.96 0.20 -7.12
C GLY A 153 -4.03 1.41 -6.95
N PRO A 154 -4.58 2.55 -6.51
CA PRO A 154 -3.79 3.74 -6.18
C PRO A 154 -2.79 3.46 -5.04
N GLU A 155 -1.77 4.31 -4.91
CA GLU A 155 -0.82 4.33 -3.77
C GLU A 155 -0.10 3.01 -3.47
N SER A 156 0.07 2.16 -4.48
CA SER A 156 0.59 0.78 -4.39
C SER A 156 -0.34 -0.25 -3.76
N ALA A 157 -1.64 0.02 -3.66
CA ALA A 157 -2.62 -1.02 -3.41
C ALA A 157 -2.52 -2.13 -4.48
N PHE A 158 -2.75 -3.37 -4.06
CA PHE A 158 -2.68 -4.54 -4.93
C PHE A 158 -3.63 -5.62 -4.42
N GLY A 159 -3.96 -6.57 -5.28
CA GLY A 159 -4.86 -7.66 -4.90
C GLY A 159 -4.80 -8.83 -5.84
N PHE A 160 -5.40 -9.92 -5.41
CA PHE A 160 -5.54 -11.14 -6.21
C PHE A 160 -6.82 -11.88 -5.84
N GLU A 161 -7.25 -12.77 -6.71
CA GLU A 161 -8.39 -13.65 -6.53
C GLU A 161 -7.94 -15.11 -6.48
N ILE A 162 -8.60 -15.90 -5.65
CA ILE A 162 -8.47 -17.36 -5.60
C ILE A 162 -9.84 -17.97 -5.94
N GLU A 163 -9.85 -18.95 -6.84
CA GLU A 163 -11.07 -19.67 -7.22
C GLU A 163 -11.47 -20.72 -6.17
N SER A 164 -12.75 -21.09 -6.12
CA SER A 164 -13.28 -21.97 -5.07
C SER A 164 -12.74 -23.39 -5.10
N GLU A 165 -12.24 -23.85 -6.24
CA GLU A 165 -11.61 -25.17 -6.36
C GLU A 165 -10.40 -25.31 -5.42
N ASP A 166 -9.75 -24.18 -5.11
CA ASP A 166 -8.59 -24.09 -4.22
C ASP A 166 -8.92 -23.71 -2.77
N VAL A 167 -10.21 -23.58 -2.41
CA VAL A 167 -10.64 -23.26 -1.03
C VAL A 167 -10.09 -24.26 -0.01
N ALA A 168 -9.97 -25.53 -0.40
CA ALA A 168 -9.41 -26.57 0.46
C ALA A 168 -7.94 -26.31 0.83
N LEU A 169 -7.18 -25.62 -0.03
CA LEU A 169 -5.77 -25.28 0.17
C LEU A 169 -5.58 -24.08 1.10
N ILE A 170 -6.52 -23.13 1.10
CA ILE A 170 -6.44 -21.91 1.92
C ILE A 170 -7.15 -22.00 3.27
N LYS A 171 -7.94 -23.05 3.53
CA LYS A 171 -8.78 -23.16 4.75
C LYS A 171 -8.03 -23.08 6.07
N ASN A 172 -6.73 -23.36 6.06
CA ASN A 172 -5.85 -23.31 7.23
C ASN A 172 -4.95 -22.05 7.22
N GLY A 173 -5.22 -21.11 6.32
CA GLY A 173 -4.29 -20.04 5.97
C GLY A 173 -3.27 -20.48 4.93
N PHE A 174 -2.53 -19.51 4.41
CA PHE A 174 -1.56 -19.69 3.34
C PHE A 174 -0.52 -18.57 3.36
N TYR A 175 0.62 -18.82 2.73
CA TYR A 175 1.69 -17.85 2.55
C TYR A 175 1.56 -17.16 1.21
N VAL A 176 1.92 -15.89 1.20
CA VAL A 176 2.00 -15.04 0.02
C VAL A 176 3.44 -14.57 -0.10
N GLU A 177 4.03 -14.77 -1.26
CA GLU A 177 5.24 -14.09 -1.70
C GLU A 177 4.88 -13.17 -2.87
N TYR A 178 4.96 -11.86 -2.64
CA TYR A 178 4.69 -10.85 -3.66
C TYR A 178 5.98 -10.13 -4.05
N SER A 179 6.32 -10.17 -5.33
CA SER A 179 7.53 -9.64 -5.93
C SER A 179 7.24 -8.51 -6.94
N GLY A 180 6.06 -7.88 -6.86
CA GLY A 180 5.72 -6.75 -7.73
C GLY A 180 6.25 -5.40 -7.25
N PHE A 181 7.01 -5.35 -6.15
CA PHE A 181 7.57 -4.11 -5.62
C PHE A 181 8.91 -3.75 -6.26
N TYR A 182 9.12 -2.45 -6.43
CA TYR A 182 10.39 -1.83 -6.73
C TYR A 182 10.91 -1.17 -5.46
N LEU A 183 12.18 -1.42 -5.12
CA LEU A 183 12.84 -0.74 -4.02
C LEU A 183 13.41 0.58 -4.53
N TYR A 184 12.91 1.67 -3.97
CA TYR A 184 13.42 3.00 -4.23
C TYR A 184 14.25 3.53 -3.07
N GLU A 185 15.20 4.39 -3.39
CA GLU A 185 15.93 5.22 -2.46
C GLU A 185 15.77 6.68 -2.87
N TYR A 186 15.57 7.56 -1.90
CA TYR A 186 15.44 8.99 -2.13
C TYR A 186 16.27 9.80 -1.14
N TYR A 187 16.59 11.03 -1.55
CA TYR A 187 17.20 12.04 -0.69
C TYR A 187 16.84 13.44 -1.19
N LYS A 188 16.83 14.41 -0.28
CA LYS A 188 16.52 15.79 -0.58
C LYS A 188 17.61 16.44 -1.44
N ASP A 189 17.21 17.13 -2.49
CA ASP A 189 18.13 17.95 -3.28
C ASP A 189 18.47 19.23 -2.49
N GLY A 190 19.77 19.46 -2.32
CA GLY A 190 20.32 20.57 -1.53
C GLY A 190 20.22 21.94 -2.20
#